data_AF-A0A6B1XFQ7-F1
#
_entry.id   AF-A0A6B1XFQ7-F1
#
_cell.length_a   1.000
_cell.length_b   1.000
_cell.length_c   1.000
_cell.angle_alpha   90.00
_cell.angle_beta   90.00
_cell.angle_gamma   90.00
#
_symmetry.space_group_name_H-M   'P 1'
#
loop_
_entity.id
_entity.type
_entity.pdbx_description
1 polymer ?
#
loop_
_entity_poly.entity_id
_entity_poly.type
_entity_poly.pdbx_seq_one_letter_code
_entity_poly.pdbx_strand_id
1 'polypeptide(L)'
;MIQSHDDIQRFFDGIEIAMWILLIVCLAQLIYIKFGIGKELVNFVANLFEERGGTAISTWYAQGSYAVTTGRINGLKQETGFLAAQLLIVFIPYLLTRLKRSYSCERKKIEYKIWIPLILIIIILFQSGSTTAMLGLPIVLFLTIIIVVKSWKKVFAVVGGTILVLIISMIFSKSFSSTITRVVFDKFTFSNTSFAQRMGSAVTMMKIFVKSFGLGVGYNNGGHWSYILAPNFMRYNPEFNSYWPLSGDGFFAVLSVVTGWLAQFGIIFFGTVTYGIYR
;
A
#
# COMPACT_ATOMS: atom_id res chain seq x y z
N MET A 1 -3.55 -17.40 23.95
CA MET A 1 -2.73 -16.61 24.89
C MET A 1 -1.31 -17.12 24.76
N ILE A 2 -0.32 -16.26 24.52
CA ILE A 2 1.09 -16.67 24.43
C ILE A 2 1.58 -16.91 25.86
N GLN A 3 1.88 -18.16 26.22
CA GLN A 3 2.21 -18.55 27.60
C GLN A 3 3.65 -19.03 27.75
N SER A 4 4.30 -19.46 26.67
CA SER A 4 5.66 -19.99 26.67
C SER A 4 6.55 -19.33 25.60
N HIS A 5 7.87 -19.53 25.72
CA HIS A 5 8.83 -19.12 24.69
C HIS A 5 8.56 -19.82 23.35
N ASP A 6 8.17 -21.09 23.39
CA ASP A 6 7.83 -21.89 22.21
C ASP A 6 6.61 -21.31 21.48
N ASP A 7 5.62 -20.78 22.20
CA ASP A 7 4.46 -20.12 21.60
C ASP A 7 4.85 -18.83 20.88
N ILE A 8 5.79 -18.07 21.42
CA ILE A 8 6.34 -16.86 20.77
C ILE A 8 7.02 -17.25 19.47
N GLN A 9 7.82 -18.32 19.48
CA GLN A 9 8.54 -18.76 18.29
C GLN A 9 7.56 -19.25 17.21
N ARG A 10 6.58 -20.08 17.58
CA ARG A 10 5.52 -20.52 16.66
C ARG A 10 4.71 -19.38 16.09
N PHE A 11 4.46 -18.32 16.86
CA PHE A 11 3.79 -17.12 16.38
C PHE A 11 4.61 -16.43 15.28
N PHE A 12 5.93 -16.25 15.47
CA PHE A 12 6.80 -15.67 14.45
C PHE A 12 6.99 -16.56 13.23
N ASP A 13 7.04 -17.89 13.40
CA ASP A 13 7.07 -18.85 12.31
C ASP A 13 5.77 -18.76 11.49
N GLY A 14 4.62 -18.62 12.16
CA GLY A 14 3.33 -18.39 11.52
C GLY A 14 3.30 -17.09 10.69
N ILE A 15 3.87 -16.00 11.22
CA ILE A 15 4.03 -14.74 10.47
C ILE A 15 4.91 -14.95 9.24
N GLU A 16 6.05 -15.64 9.38
CA GLU A 16 6.97 -15.91 8.26
C GLU A 16 6.29 -16.74 7.16
N ILE A 17 5.59 -17.80 7.53
CA ILE A 17 4.84 -18.66 6.60
C ILE A 17 3.74 -17.86 5.89
N ALA A 18 2.93 -17.12 6.65
CA ALA A 18 1.85 -16.30 6.09
C ALA A 18 2.37 -15.23 5.13
N MET A 19 3.50 -14.60 5.46
CA MET A 19 4.19 -13.65 4.60
C MET A 19 4.60 -14.31 3.28
N TRP A 20 5.27 -15.46 3.33
CA TRP A 20 5.73 -16.16 2.12
C TRP A 20 4.57 -16.60 1.23
N ILE A 21 3.51 -17.16 1.81
CA ILE A 21 2.30 -17.54 1.06
C ILE A 21 1.74 -16.30 0.34
N LEU A 22 1.58 -15.18 1.05
CA LEU A 22 1.08 -13.94 0.46
C LEU A 22 2.00 -13.42 -0.66
N LEU A 23 3.32 -13.44 -0.45
CA LEU A 23 4.29 -12.97 -1.44
C LEU A 23 4.29 -13.83 -2.70
N ILE A 24 4.14 -15.15 -2.58
CA ILE A 24 4.01 -16.06 -3.73
C ILE A 24 2.75 -15.74 -4.53
N VAL A 25 1.62 -15.50 -3.86
CA VAL A 25 0.37 -15.10 -4.52
C VAL A 25 0.54 -13.76 -5.23
N CYS A 26 1.11 -12.76 -4.56
CA CYS A 26 1.38 -11.45 -5.17
C CYS A 26 2.34 -11.56 -6.37
N LEU A 27 3.32 -12.47 -6.33
CA LEU A 27 4.24 -12.70 -7.43
C LEU A 27 3.52 -13.33 -8.63
N ALA A 28 2.64 -14.33 -8.41
CA ALA A 28 1.83 -14.91 -9.47
C ALA A 28 0.92 -13.84 -10.12
N GLN A 29 0.29 -12.97 -9.31
CA GLN A 29 -0.50 -11.84 -9.81
C GLN A 29 0.37 -10.85 -10.61
N LEU A 30 1.59 -10.55 -10.16
CA LEU A 30 2.53 -9.69 -10.87
C LEU A 30 2.93 -10.27 -12.23
N ILE A 31 3.24 -11.56 -12.29
CA ILE A 31 3.60 -12.25 -13.53
C ILE A 31 2.44 -12.16 -14.52
N TYR A 32 1.21 -12.42 -14.07
CA TYR A 32 0.02 -12.26 -14.90
C TYR A 32 -0.14 -10.81 -15.39
N ILE A 33 -0.07 -9.81 -14.51
CA ILE A 33 -0.28 -8.41 -14.88
C ILE A 33 0.76 -7.93 -15.91
N LYS A 34 2.00 -8.43 -15.83
CA LYS A 34 3.10 -7.98 -16.71
C LYS A 34 3.20 -8.76 -18.01
N PHE A 35 2.92 -10.06 -17.98
CA PHE A 35 3.19 -10.96 -19.12
C PHE A 35 1.92 -11.64 -19.66
N GLY A 36 0.78 -11.52 -18.98
CA GLY A 36 -0.45 -12.23 -19.31
C GLY A 36 -0.44 -13.72 -18.97
N ILE A 37 0.62 -14.21 -18.33
CA ILE A 37 0.83 -15.65 -18.06
C ILE A 37 0.16 -16.05 -16.73
N GLY A 38 -0.55 -17.18 -16.73
CA GLY A 38 -1.09 -17.77 -15.50
C GLY A 38 -2.44 -17.20 -15.05
N LYS A 39 -3.26 -16.70 -16.00
CA LYS A 39 -4.60 -16.16 -15.72
C LYS A 39 -5.49 -17.16 -14.99
N GLU A 40 -5.48 -18.41 -15.43
CA GLU A 40 -6.28 -19.50 -14.88
C GLU A 40 -5.90 -19.79 -13.43
N LEU A 41 -4.59 -19.82 -13.14
CA LEU A 41 -4.08 -20.01 -11.79
C LEU A 41 -4.49 -18.85 -10.86
N VAL A 42 -4.30 -17.61 -11.31
CA VAL A 42 -4.67 -16.42 -10.53
C VAL A 42 -6.18 -16.41 -10.22
N ASN A 43 -7.02 -16.74 -11.20
CA ASN A 43 -8.46 -16.85 -11.01
C ASN A 43 -8.86 -18.03 -10.11
N PHE A 44 -8.20 -19.19 -10.25
CA PHE A 44 -8.45 -20.36 -9.40
C PHE A 44 -8.18 -20.04 -7.92
N VAL A 45 -7.00 -19.50 -7.62
CA VAL A 45 -6.64 -19.12 -6.24
C VAL A 45 -7.58 -18.05 -5.71
N ALA A 46 -7.93 -17.06 -6.54
CA ALA A 46 -8.85 -16.00 -6.13
C ALA A 46 -10.27 -16.52 -5.86
N ASN A 47 -10.78 -17.46 -6.65
CA ASN A 47 -12.12 -18.03 -6.40
C ASN A 47 -12.22 -18.76 -5.05
N LEU A 48 -11.11 -19.27 -4.53
CA LEU A 48 -11.07 -19.99 -3.25
C LEU A 48 -10.86 -19.06 -2.06
N PHE A 49 -10.01 -18.03 -2.21
CA PHE A 49 -9.47 -17.30 -1.07
C PHE A 49 -9.60 -15.77 -1.17
N GLU A 50 -10.00 -15.21 -2.31
CA GLU A 50 -10.12 -13.76 -2.45
C GLU A 50 -11.32 -13.24 -1.67
N GLU A 51 -11.04 -12.28 -0.79
CA GLU A 51 -12.05 -11.52 -0.08
C GLU A 51 -12.87 -10.68 -1.07
N ARG A 52 -14.16 -10.97 -1.18
CA ARG A 52 -15.10 -10.26 -2.04
C ARG A 52 -16.12 -9.53 -1.17
N GLY A 53 -16.13 -8.20 -1.25
CA GLY A 53 -17.13 -7.38 -0.57
C GLY A 53 -18.53 -7.73 -1.05
N GLY A 54 -19.47 -7.97 -0.13
CA GLY A 54 -20.84 -8.39 -0.45
C GLY A 54 -21.59 -7.42 -1.37
N THR A 55 -22.24 -8.00 -2.40
CA THR A 55 -23.40 -7.55 -3.21
C THR A 55 -23.44 -6.16 -3.86
N ALA A 56 -22.58 -5.18 -3.56
CA ALA A 56 -22.66 -3.83 -4.14
C ALA A 56 -21.53 -3.47 -5.13
N ILE A 57 -20.54 -4.36 -5.36
CA ILE A 57 -19.36 -4.09 -6.20
C ILE A 57 -19.17 -5.20 -7.24
N SER A 58 -20.24 -5.51 -7.98
CA SER A 58 -20.31 -6.68 -8.86
C SER A 58 -19.49 -6.59 -10.16
N THR A 59 -18.91 -5.43 -10.50
CA THR A 59 -18.19 -5.27 -11.78
C THR A 59 -16.71 -5.64 -11.73
N TRP A 60 -16.01 -5.44 -10.60
CA TRP A 60 -14.57 -5.75 -10.49
C TRP A 60 -14.27 -7.25 -10.40
N TYR A 61 -15.25 -8.05 -10.01
CA TYR A 61 -15.13 -9.52 -9.95
C TYR A 61 -15.88 -10.23 -11.08
N ALA A 62 -16.59 -9.47 -11.95
CA ALA A 62 -17.40 -10.04 -13.03
C ALA A 62 -16.57 -10.87 -14.02
N GLN A 63 -15.29 -10.54 -14.20
CA GLN A 63 -14.37 -11.20 -15.13
C GLN A 63 -13.33 -12.10 -14.46
N GLY A 64 -13.49 -12.36 -13.15
CA GLY A 64 -12.60 -13.21 -12.36
C GLY A 64 -12.04 -12.50 -11.13
N SER A 65 -10.76 -12.72 -10.83
CA SER A 65 -10.06 -12.09 -9.72
C SER A 65 -9.92 -10.58 -9.89
N TYR A 66 -9.77 -9.86 -8.79
CA TYR A 66 -9.49 -8.42 -8.83
C TYR A 66 -8.24 -8.10 -9.67
N ALA A 67 -7.19 -8.92 -9.55
CA ALA A 67 -5.95 -8.74 -10.31
C ALA A 67 -6.15 -8.94 -11.82
N VAL A 68 -7.02 -9.87 -12.22
CA VAL A 68 -7.36 -10.12 -13.62
C VAL A 68 -8.19 -9.00 -14.20
N THR A 69 -9.19 -8.52 -13.48
CA THR A 69 -10.12 -7.50 -13.99
C THR A 69 -9.52 -6.10 -13.98
N THR A 70 -8.76 -5.75 -12.94
CA THR A 70 -8.27 -4.37 -12.74
C THR A 70 -6.81 -4.16 -13.15
N GLY A 71 -6.06 -5.25 -13.38
CA GLY A 71 -4.62 -5.18 -13.64
C GLY A 71 -3.80 -4.73 -12.42
N ARG A 72 -4.34 -4.88 -11.20
CA ARG A 72 -3.70 -4.43 -9.94
C ARG A 72 -3.58 -5.57 -8.94
N ILE A 73 -2.45 -5.61 -8.24
CA ILE A 73 -2.17 -6.62 -7.21
C ILE A 73 -3.04 -6.33 -5.98
N ASN A 74 -3.69 -7.35 -5.44
CA ASN A 74 -4.49 -7.25 -4.21
C ASN A 74 -4.16 -8.34 -3.18
N GLY A 75 -3.36 -9.36 -3.53
CA GLY A 75 -2.96 -10.40 -2.59
C GLY A 75 -4.16 -11.03 -1.86
N LEU A 76 -5.25 -11.27 -2.59
CA LEU A 76 -6.52 -11.84 -2.11
C LEU A 76 -7.35 -10.94 -1.19
N LYS A 77 -6.99 -9.66 -1.04
CA LYS A 77 -7.81 -8.68 -0.33
C LYS A 77 -8.84 -8.03 -1.24
N GLN A 78 -9.89 -7.47 -0.64
CA GLN A 78 -10.93 -6.77 -1.40
C GLN A 78 -10.36 -5.69 -2.33
N GLU A 79 -9.32 -4.98 -1.89
CA GLU A 79 -8.61 -4.00 -2.70
C GLU A 79 -7.11 -3.97 -2.41
N THR A 80 -6.35 -3.44 -3.37
CA THR A 80 -4.92 -3.14 -3.25
C THR A 80 -4.54 -2.34 -1.99
N GLY A 81 -5.41 -1.43 -1.53
CA GLY A 81 -5.16 -0.63 -0.33
C GLY A 81 -5.04 -1.47 0.95
N PHE A 82 -5.83 -2.53 1.06
CA PHE A 82 -5.80 -3.47 2.19
C PHE A 82 -4.55 -4.35 2.17
N LEU A 83 -4.13 -4.80 0.98
CA LEU A 83 -2.85 -5.48 0.82
C LEU A 83 -1.71 -4.60 1.33
N ALA A 84 -1.65 -3.35 0.88
CA ALA A 84 -0.62 -2.42 1.29
C ALA A 84 -0.62 -2.20 2.81
N ALA A 85 -1.80 -2.04 3.43
CA ALA A 85 -1.92 -1.93 4.87
C ALA A 85 -1.39 -3.17 5.59
N GLN A 86 -1.76 -4.37 5.15
CA GLN A 86 -1.27 -5.62 5.75
C GLN A 86 0.26 -5.74 5.63
N LEU A 87 0.84 -5.43 4.46
CA LEU A 87 2.29 -5.42 4.27
C LEU A 87 2.97 -4.44 5.24
N LEU A 88 2.45 -3.22 5.35
CA LEU A 88 3.05 -2.14 6.15
C LEU A 88 2.90 -2.33 7.66
N ILE A 89 1.78 -2.89 8.12
CA ILE A 89 1.45 -2.98 9.55
C ILE A 89 1.91 -4.32 10.14
N VAL A 90 1.84 -5.41 9.37
CA VAL A 90 2.13 -6.76 9.90
C VAL A 90 3.56 -7.18 9.53
N PHE A 91 3.88 -7.21 8.23
CA PHE A 91 5.11 -7.86 7.76
C PHE A 91 6.34 -6.96 7.80
N ILE A 92 6.19 -5.67 7.47
CA ILE A 92 7.31 -4.73 7.52
C ILE A 92 7.89 -4.59 8.94
N PRO A 93 7.11 -4.39 10.03
CA PRO A 93 7.68 -4.29 11.37
C PRO A 93 8.43 -5.55 11.80
N TYR A 94 7.90 -6.73 11.44
CA TYR A 94 8.57 -8.01 11.63
C TYR A 94 9.94 -8.06 10.92
N LEU A 95 9.97 -7.72 9.62
CA LEU A 95 11.20 -7.73 8.82
C LEU A 95 12.22 -6.69 9.31
N LEU A 96 11.78 -5.47 9.62
CA LEU A 96 12.67 -4.40 10.09
C LEU A 96 13.24 -4.72 11.47
N THR A 97 12.49 -5.38 12.35
CA THR A 97 12.98 -5.83 13.66
C THR A 97 14.07 -6.90 13.49
N ARG A 98 13.84 -7.89 12.61
CA ARG A 98 14.86 -8.89 12.26
C ARG A 98 16.10 -8.25 11.62
N LEU A 99 15.89 -7.31 10.70
CA LEU A 99 16.97 -6.56 10.05
C LEU A 99 17.81 -5.80 11.09
N LYS A 100 17.16 -5.08 12.02
CA LYS A 100 17.84 -4.35 13.11
C LYS A 100 18.66 -5.29 13.97
N ARG A 101 18.12 -6.47 14.34
CA ARG A 101 18.85 -7.49 15.10
C ARG A 101 20.08 -7.98 14.34
N SER A 102 19.93 -8.34 13.07
CA SER A 102 21.02 -8.87 12.23
C SER A 102 22.16 -7.86 12.06
N TYR A 103 21.85 -6.56 11.93
CA TYR A 103 22.84 -5.47 11.82
C TYR A 103 23.37 -4.94 13.17
N SER A 104 22.75 -5.33 14.28
CA SER A 104 23.23 -5.03 15.64
C SER A 104 24.32 -6.02 16.09
N CYS A 105 24.32 -7.24 15.58
CA CYS A 105 25.38 -8.22 15.85
C CYS A 105 26.68 -7.87 15.12
N GLU A 106 27.84 -8.15 15.73
CA GLU A 106 29.17 -7.81 15.20
C GLU A 106 29.46 -8.45 13.83
N ARG A 107 28.84 -9.60 13.54
CA ARG A 107 28.89 -10.24 12.23
C ARG A 107 27.71 -9.81 11.38
N LYS A 108 27.89 -8.75 10.59
CA LYS A 108 26.95 -8.36 9.53
C LYS A 108 26.86 -9.48 8.49
N LYS A 109 25.81 -10.29 8.55
CA LYS A 109 25.48 -11.25 7.50
C LYS A 109 24.24 -10.77 6.76
N ILE A 110 24.31 -10.78 5.43
CA ILE A 110 23.13 -10.56 4.59
C ILE A 110 22.28 -11.82 4.68
N GLU A 111 21.18 -11.75 5.43
CA GLU A 111 20.23 -12.86 5.57
C GLU A 111 19.20 -12.83 4.45
N TYR A 112 19.24 -13.80 3.53
CA TYR A 112 18.30 -13.88 2.40
C TYR A 112 16.84 -13.95 2.84
N LYS A 113 16.56 -14.58 4.00
CA LYS A 113 15.22 -14.66 4.60
C LYS A 113 14.65 -13.30 5.03
N ILE A 114 15.47 -12.26 5.13
CA ILE A 114 15.05 -10.88 5.42
C ILE A 114 15.01 -10.09 4.10
N TRP A 115 16.08 -10.15 3.32
CA TRP A 115 16.24 -9.31 2.15
C TRP A 115 15.33 -9.67 0.98
N ILE A 116 15.14 -10.96 0.68
CA ILE A 116 14.24 -11.39 -0.40
C ILE A 116 12.80 -10.91 -0.15
N PRO A 117 12.15 -11.20 1.00
CA PRO A 117 10.79 -10.74 1.23
C PRO A 117 10.71 -9.21 1.33
N LEU A 118 11.71 -8.54 1.91
CA LEU A 118 11.73 -7.07 1.97
C LEU A 118 11.76 -6.43 0.58
N ILE A 119 12.60 -6.91 -0.32
CA ILE A 119 12.69 -6.44 -1.71
C ILE A 119 11.38 -6.74 -2.45
N LEU A 120 10.82 -7.94 -2.29
CA LEU A 120 9.53 -8.29 -2.89
C LEU A 120 8.40 -7.37 -2.40
N ILE A 121 8.34 -7.06 -1.10
CA ILE A 121 7.35 -6.11 -0.55
C ILE A 121 7.54 -4.73 -1.17
N ILE A 122 8.78 -4.23 -1.29
CA ILE A 122 9.06 -2.94 -1.94
C ILE A 122 8.55 -2.93 -3.39
N ILE A 123 8.82 -3.98 -4.15
CA ILE A 123 8.34 -4.13 -5.54
C ILE A 123 6.82 -4.17 -5.58
N ILE A 124 6.18 -4.96 -4.70
CA ILE A 124 4.72 -5.07 -4.64
C ILE A 124 4.10 -3.73 -4.28
N LEU A 125 4.57 -3.04 -3.24
CA LEU A 125 4.08 -1.72 -2.85
C LEU A 125 4.16 -0.72 -4.02
N PHE A 126 5.31 -0.68 -4.70
CA PHE A 126 5.50 0.18 -5.87
C PHE A 126 4.56 -0.17 -7.04
N GLN A 127 4.33 -1.45 -7.32
CA GLN A 127 3.47 -1.88 -8.43
C GLN A 127 1.98 -1.86 -8.10
N SER A 128 1.61 -1.92 -6.83
CA SER A 128 0.22 -2.00 -6.35
C SER A 128 -0.60 -0.77 -6.78
N GLY A 129 0.04 0.40 -6.86
CA GLY A 129 -0.58 1.66 -7.26
C GLY A 129 -1.54 2.27 -6.23
N SER A 130 -1.72 1.67 -5.03
CA SER A 130 -2.60 2.22 -3.98
C SER A 130 -1.95 3.41 -3.27
N THR A 131 -2.75 4.39 -2.84
CA THR A 131 -2.23 5.53 -2.06
C THR A 131 -1.62 5.09 -0.73
N THR A 132 -2.18 4.06 -0.09
CA THR A 132 -1.57 3.43 1.10
C THR A 132 -0.14 2.97 0.81
N ALA A 133 0.09 2.29 -0.32
CA ALA A 133 1.43 1.88 -0.71
C ALA A 133 2.32 3.06 -1.12
N MET A 134 1.77 4.07 -1.78
CA MET A 134 2.50 5.28 -2.17
C MET A 134 3.00 6.06 -0.95
N LEU A 135 2.22 6.14 0.12
CA LEU A 135 2.61 6.77 1.38
C LEU A 135 3.54 5.88 2.21
N GLY A 136 3.29 4.57 2.23
CA GLY A 136 4.08 3.62 3.01
C GLY A 136 5.47 3.33 2.44
N LEU A 137 5.63 3.32 1.11
CA LEU A 137 6.88 2.95 0.45
C LEU A 137 8.06 3.86 0.85
N PRO A 138 7.96 5.20 0.83
CA PRO A 138 9.02 6.09 1.32
C PRO A 138 9.40 5.82 2.78
N ILE A 139 8.41 5.51 3.63
CA ILE A 139 8.63 5.20 5.06
C ILE A 139 9.43 3.89 5.18
N VAL A 140 9.04 2.84 4.47
CA VAL A 140 9.77 1.55 4.46
C VAL A 140 11.21 1.74 4.00
N LEU A 141 11.43 2.47 2.90
CA LEU A 141 12.76 2.73 2.37
C LEU A 141 13.60 3.52 3.37
N PHE A 142 13.05 4.59 3.95
CA PHE A 142 13.73 5.42 4.94
C PHE A 142 14.12 4.62 6.19
N LEU A 143 13.21 3.85 6.76
CA LEU A 143 13.48 3.00 7.92
C LEU A 143 14.53 1.93 7.63
N THR A 144 14.46 1.30 6.45
CA THR A 144 15.45 0.29 6.02
C THR A 144 16.83 0.91 5.93
N ILE A 145 16.96 2.09 5.31
CA ILE A 145 18.24 2.80 5.17
C ILE A 145 18.80 3.19 6.54
N ILE A 146 17.96 3.72 7.45
CA ILE A 146 18.41 4.06 8.82
C ILE A 146 18.96 2.84 9.56
N ILE A 147 18.30 1.68 9.44
CA ILE A 147 18.74 0.46 10.13
C ILE A 147 20.09 -0.03 9.56
N VAL A 148 20.24 0.00 8.25
CA VAL A 148 21.46 -0.47 7.57
C VAL A 148 22.62 0.50 7.76
N VAL A 149 22.34 1.80 7.73
CA VAL A 149 23.32 2.87 7.74
C VAL A 149 23.33 3.56 9.10
N LYS A 150 24.28 3.16 9.96
CA LYS A 150 24.42 3.66 11.34
C LYS A 150 24.77 5.16 11.49
N SER A 151 24.89 5.92 10.40
CA SER A 151 25.30 7.34 10.43
C SER A 151 24.43 8.18 9.52
N TRP A 152 23.79 9.21 10.07
CA TRP A 152 22.97 10.17 9.33
C TRP A 152 23.70 10.82 8.16
N LYS A 153 24.99 11.15 8.33
CA LYS A 153 25.82 11.69 7.24
C LYS A 153 25.91 10.71 6.06
N LYS A 154 26.03 9.41 6.35
CA LYS A 154 26.05 8.35 5.34
C LYS A 154 24.67 8.11 4.74
N VAL A 155 23.59 8.22 5.53
CA VAL A 155 22.21 8.14 5.03
C VAL A 155 21.97 9.23 3.98
N PHE A 156 22.26 10.49 4.33
CA PHE A 156 22.12 11.61 3.40
C PHE A 156 23.04 11.47 2.19
N ALA A 157 24.27 10.98 2.36
CA ALA A 157 25.17 10.72 1.24
C ALA A 157 24.65 9.63 0.30
N VAL A 158 24.11 8.52 0.82
CA VAL A 158 23.56 7.42 0.01
C VAL A 158 22.29 7.87 -0.70
N VAL A 159 21.36 8.51 0.00
CA VAL A 159 20.10 8.99 -0.59
C VAL A 159 20.38 10.09 -1.62
N GLY A 160 21.16 11.11 -1.23
CA GLY A 160 21.53 12.21 -2.12
C GLY A 160 22.34 11.73 -3.32
N GLY A 161 23.29 10.82 -3.12
CA GLY A 161 24.07 10.21 -4.20
C GLY A 161 23.20 9.39 -5.16
N THR A 162 22.25 8.61 -4.65
CA THR A 162 21.30 7.86 -5.50
C THR A 162 20.44 8.81 -6.33
N ILE A 163 19.89 9.87 -5.72
CA ILE A 163 19.11 10.90 -6.42
C ILE A 163 19.96 11.58 -7.49
N LEU A 164 21.20 11.94 -7.16
CA LEU A 164 22.12 12.59 -8.10
C LEU A 164 22.42 11.69 -9.30
N VAL A 165 22.71 10.40 -9.08
CA VAL A 165 22.93 9.42 -10.15
C VAL A 165 21.69 9.26 -11.03
N LEU A 166 20.49 9.24 -10.43
CA LEU A 166 19.24 9.18 -11.19
C LEU A 166 19.04 10.42 -12.06
N ILE A 167 19.27 11.62 -11.53
CA ILE A 167 19.17 12.88 -12.28
C ILE A 167 20.17 12.91 -13.43
N ILE A 168 21.43 12.58 -13.17
CA ILE A 168 22.48 12.47 -14.20
C ILE A 168 22.04 11.47 -15.28
N SER A 169 21.59 10.29 -14.89
CA SER A 169 21.13 9.25 -15.82
C SER A 169 19.94 9.72 -16.68
N MET A 170 19.03 10.52 -16.12
CA MET A 170 17.92 11.12 -16.88
C MET A 170 18.38 12.18 -17.88
N ILE A 171 19.40 12.98 -17.55
CA ILE A 171 19.94 14.01 -18.45
C ILE A 171 20.67 13.36 -19.63
N PHE A 172 21.51 12.34 -19.36
CA PHE A 172 22.39 11.74 -20.36
C PHE A 172 21.75 10.62 -21.19
N SER A 173 20.61 10.05 -20.76
CA SER A 173 19.93 8.98 -21.49
C SER A 173 18.45 9.30 -21.73
N LYS A 174 18.12 9.64 -22.98
CA LYS A 174 16.72 9.85 -23.41
C LYS A 174 15.85 8.60 -23.20
N SER A 175 16.41 7.41 -23.41
CA SER A 175 15.72 6.14 -23.19
C SER A 175 15.40 5.90 -21.72
N PHE A 176 16.37 6.20 -20.84
CA PHE A 176 16.17 6.13 -19.39
C PHE A 176 15.16 7.18 -18.92
N SER A 177 15.28 8.42 -19.40
CA SER A 177 14.35 9.52 -19.10
C SER A 177 12.90 9.18 -19.52
N SER A 178 12.71 8.64 -20.73
CA SER A 178 11.41 8.17 -21.20
C SER A 178 10.86 7.03 -20.35
N THR A 179 11.72 6.07 -19.98
CA THR A 179 11.32 4.94 -19.13
C THR A 179 10.92 5.40 -17.72
N ILE A 180 11.71 6.28 -17.09
CA ILE A 180 11.38 6.85 -15.79
C ILE A 180 10.10 7.67 -15.85
N THR A 181 9.91 8.47 -16.91
CA THR A 181 8.67 9.21 -17.13
C THR A 181 7.48 8.27 -17.20
N ARG A 182 7.53 7.24 -18.05
CA ARG A 182 6.43 6.28 -18.20
C ARG A 182 6.16 5.44 -16.95
N VAL A 183 7.20 5.03 -16.23
CA VAL A 183 7.09 4.09 -15.11
C VAL A 183 6.79 4.80 -13.79
N VAL A 184 7.29 6.02 -13.61
CA VAL A 184 7.16 6.81 -12.39
C VAL A 184 6.23 7.99 -12.65
N PHE A 185 6.63 8.98 -13.45
CA PHE A 185 5.86 10.23 -13.55
C PHE A 185 4.44 10.05 -14.10
N ASP A 186 4.25 9.23 -15.13
CA ASP A 186 2.93 8.93 -15.71
C ASP A 186 2.03 8.12 -14.76
N LYS A 187 2.61 7.44 -13.76
CA LYS A 187 1.85 6.80 -12.69
C LYS A 187 1.44 7.77 -11.59
N PHE A 188 2.22 8.83 -11.37
CA PHE A 188 2.05 9.79 -10.27
C PHE A 188 1.59 11.19 -10.75
N THR A 189 0.96 11.25 -11.93
CA THR A 189 0.45 12.50 -12.52
C THR A 189 -1.06 12.57 -12.43
N PHE A 190 -1.61 13.79 -12.34
CA PHE A 190 -3.06 14.02 -12.33
C PHE A 190 -3.75 13.70 -13.66
N SER A 191 -3.00 13.51 -14.75
CA SER A 191 -3.56 12.96 -16.01
C SER A 191 -3.91 11.47 -15.90
N ASN A 192 -3.35 10.75 -14.93
CA ASN A 192 -3.74 9.39 -14.62
C ASN A 192 -5.01 9.43 -13.75
N THR A 193 -6.15 9.04 -14.33
CA THR A 193 -7.47 9.08 -13.67
C THR A 193 -7.47 8.31 -12.36
N SER A 194 -6.80 7.14 -12.31
CA SER A 194 -6.68 6.37 -11.08
C SER A 194 -5.86 7.05 -10.00
N PHE A 195 -4.75 7.69 -10.37
CA PHE A 195 -3.95 8.42 -9.39
C PHE A 195 -4.72 9.64 -8.87
N ALA A 196 -5.29 10.43 -9.77
CA ALA A 196 -6.08 11.61 -9.43
C ALA A 196 -7.27 11.25 -8.53
N GLN A 197 -7.95 10.13 -8.78
CA GLN A 197 -9.05 9.64 -7.95
C GLN A 197 -8.58 9.27 -6.54
N ARG A 198 -7.47 8.53 -6.42
CA ARG A 198 -6.94 8.08 -5.13
C ARG A 198 -6.35 9.24 -4.31
N MET A 199 -5.60 10.13 -4.95
CA MET A 199 -5.06 11.35 -4.33
C MET A 199 -6.20 12.29 -3.91
N GLY A 200 -7.19 12.47 -4.78
CA GLY A 200 -8.41 13.21 -4.47
C GLY A 200 -9.14 12.61 -3.25
N SER A 201 -9.26 11.28 -3.19
CA SER A 201 -9.83 10.56 -2.05
C SER A 201 -9.08 10.84 -0.75
N ALA A 202 -7.75 10.76 -0.77
CA ALA A 202 -6.94 11.05 0.41
C ALA A 202 -7.07 12.52 0.86
N VAL A 203 -7.04 13.49 -0.07
CA VAL A 203 -7.22 14.91 0.23
C VAL A 203 -8.61 15.19 0.81
N THR A 204 -9.64 14.56 0.25
CA THR A 204 -11.03 14.67 0.72
C THR A 204 -11.16 14.18 2.16
N MET A 205 -10.62 13.01 2.45
CA MET A 205 -10.60 12.46 3.81
C MET A 205 -9.84 13.36 4.79
N MET A 206 -8.73 13.95 4.38
CA MET A 206 -8.00 14.89 5.23
C MET A 206 -8.81 16.16 5.51
N LYS A 207 -9.54 16.68 4.53
CA LYS A 207 -10.46 17.82 4.75
C LYS A 207 -11.61 17.46 5.70
N ILE A 208 -12.16 16.25 5.57
CA ILE A 208 -13.18 15.74 6.51
C ILE A 208 -12.58 15.66 7.92
N PHE A 209 -11.38 15.12 8.06
CA PHE A 209 -10.67 15.08 9.33
C PHE A 209 -10.48 16.48 9.91
N VAL A 210 -9.98 17.45 9.15
CA VAL A 210 -9.80 18.83 9.65
C VAL A 210 -11.14 19.43 10.11
N LYS A 211 -12.23 19.15 9.41
CA LYS A 211 -13.57 19.62 9.78
C LYS A 211 -14.11 18.95 11.05
N SER A 212 -13.82 17.67 11.23
CA SER A 212 -14.34 16.84 12.33
C SER A 212 -13.19 16.22 13.13
N PHE A 213 -12.23 17.07 13.51
CA PHE A 213 -10.92 16.66 14.04
C PHE A 213 -10.99 15.75 15.27
N GLY A 214 -11.92 16.02 16.19
CA GLY A 214 -12.05 15.30 17.46
C GLY A 214 -12.56 13.87 17.29
N LEU A 215 -13.85 13.74 16.95
CA LEU A 215 -14.59 12.46 16.95
C LEU A 215 -14.71 11.81 15.56
N GLY A 216 -14.28 12.50 14.50
CA GLY A 216 -14.55 12.08 13.13
C GLY A 216 -16.02 12.24 12.76
N VAL A 217 -16.40 11.73 11.59
CA VAL A 217 -17.78 11.80 11.08
C VAL A 217 -18.59 10.52 11.35
N GLY A 218 -17.97 9.47 11.88
CA GLY A 218 -18.55 8.14 12.06
C GLY A 218 -18.37 7.22 10.85
N TYR A 219 -18.40 5.91 11.09
CA TYR A 219 -18.29 4.89 10.05
C TYR A 219 -19.45 5.01 9.05
N ASN A 220 -19.16 4.92 7.75
CA ASN A 220 -20.12 5.08 6.63
C ASN A 220 -20.82 6.46 6.48
N ASN A 221 -20.66 7.39 7.41
CA ASN A 221 -21.18 8.76 7.30
C ASN A 221 -20.30 9.70 6.44
N GLY A 222 -19.17 9.19 5.93
CA GLY A 222 -18.26 9.95 5.08
C GLY A 222 -18.83 10.31 3.71
N GLY A 223 -19.82 9.57 3.19
CA GLY A 223 -20.36 9.74 1.84
C GLY A 223 -20.86 11.17 1.55
N HIS A 224 -21.71 11.72 2.44
CA HIS A 224 -22.23 13.08 2.33
C HIS A 224 -21.12 14.14 2.25
N TRP A 225 -20.14 14.07 3.16
CA TRP A 225 -19.05 15.05 3.21
C TRP A 225 -18.04 14.91 2.08
N SER A 226 -17.91 13.69 1.55
CA SER A 226 -16.88 13.40 0.56
C SER A 226 -17.13 14.13 -0.76
N TYR A 227 -18.37 14.20 -1.25
CA TYR A 227 -18.67 14.99 -2.44
C TYR A 227 -18.43 16.49 -2.20
N ILE A 228 -18.89 17.00 -1.06
CA ILE A 228 -18.80 18.43 -0.69
C ILE A 228 -17.36 18.89 -0.54
N LEU A 229 -16.47 18.05 -0.03
CA LEU A 229 -15.07 18.40 0.22
C LEU A 229 -14.11 17.91 -0.87
N ALA A 230 -14.60 17.10 -1.83
CA ALA A 230 -13.81 16.63 -2.95
C ALA A 230 -13.19 17.78 -3.75
N PRO A 231 -11.90 17.72 -4.07
CA PRO A 231 -11.26 18.73 -4.90
C PRO A 231 -11.78 18.67 -6.34
N ASN A 232 -11.75 19.82 -7.03
CA ASN A 232 -12.31 19.96 -8.38
C ASN A 232 -11.72 18.94 -9.38
N PHE A 233 -10.41 18.68 -9.34
CA PHE A 233 -9.77 17.70 -10.22
C PHE A 233 -10.31 16.27 -10.04
N MET A 234 -10.84 15.94 -8.86
CA MET A 234 -11.47 14.65 -8.59
C MET A 234 -12.92 14.65 -9.06
N ARG A 235 -13.68 15.73 -8.83
CA ARG A 235 -15.08 15.83 -9.29
C ARG A 235 -15.23 15.73 -10.81
N TYR A 236 -14.23 16.22 -11.55
CA TYR A 236 -14.20 16.12 -13.02
C TYR A 236 -13.51 14.84 -13.52
N ASN A 237 -13.11 13.93 -12.63
CA ASN A 237 -12.47 12.69 -13.00
C ASN A 237 -13.52 11.69 -13.54
N PRO A 238 -13.31 11.09 -14.74
CA PRO A 238 -14.20 10.06 -15.27
C PRO A 238 -14.39 8.86 -14.33
N GLU A 239 -13.35 8.49 -13.58
CA GLU A 239 -13.41 7.42 -12.57
C GLU A 239 -14.33 7.83 -11.40
N PHE A 240 -14.29 9.09 -10.97
CA PHE A 240 -15.19 9.59 -9.94
C PHE A 240 -16.66 9.53 -10.38
N ASN A 241 -16.95 10.04 -11.56
CA ASN A 241 -18.31 10.18 -12.07
C ASN A 241 -18.93 8.86 -12.53
N SER A 242 -18.12 7.84 -12.83
CA SER A 242 -18.61 6.49 -13.13
C SER A 242 -18.98 5.70 -11.88
N TYR A 243 -18.28 5.91 -10.76
CA TYR A 243 -18.54 5.17 -9.51
C TYR A 243 -19.53 5.86 -8.56
N TRP A 244 -19.55 7.19 -8.53
CA TRP A 244 -20.41 7.97 -7.64
C TRP A 244 -21.93 7.68 -7.77
N PRO A 245 -22.50 7.53 -8.99
CA PRO A 245 -23.94 7.29 -9.15
C PRO A 245 -24.35 5.83 -8.90
N LEU A 246 -23.42 4.87 -8.97
CA LEU A 246 -23.70 3.43 -8.89
C LEU A 246 -23.82 2.92 -7.45
N SER A 247 -23.32 3.67 -6.47
CA SER A 247 -23.29 3.24 -5.06
C SER A 247 -24.56 3.56 -4.27
N GLY A 248 -25.66 3.95 -4.95
CA GLY A 248 -27.01 4.10 -4.38
C GLY A 248 -27.21 5.32 -3.48
N ASP A 249 -26.21 5.67 -2.67
CA ASP A 249 -26.29 6.68 -1.60
C ASP A 249 -25.22 7.78 -1.67
N GLY A 250 -24.52 7.91 -2.82
CA GLY A 250 -23.34 8.79 -2.89
C GLY A 250 -22.23 8.27 -1.97
N PHE A 251 -22.03 6.95 -1.97
CA PHE A 251 -20.97 6.34 -1.18
C PHE A 251 -19.63 6.60 -1.85
N PHE A 252 -18.73 7.25 -1.11
CA PHE A 252 -17.38 7.55 -1.57
C PHE A 252 -16.43 6.42 -1.18
N ALA A 253 -15.77 5.80 -2.17
CA ALA A 253 -14.74 4.81 -1.89
C ALA A 253 -13.60 5.46 -1.10
N VAL A 254 -13.38 4.98 0.12
CA VAL A 254 -12.25 5.36 0.96
C VAL A 254 -11.02 4.62 0.44
N LEU A 255 -10.29 5.25 -0.48
CA LEU A 255 -9.18 4.62 -1.20
C LEU A 255 -7.85 4.70 -0.43
N SER A 256 -7.84 5.37 0.72
CA SER A 256 -6.71 5.44 1.65
C SER A 256 -7.18 5.07 3.05
N VAL A 257 -6.69 3.94 3.56
CA VAL A 257 -7.11 3.38 4.85
C VAL A 257 -6.76 4.33 6.00
N VAL A 258 -5.56 4.92 5.97
CA VAL A 258 -5.08 5.81 7.04
C VAL A 258 -5.89 7.09 7.12
N THR A 259 -6.06 7.80 6.01
CA THR A 259 -6.85 9.04 6.01
C THR A 259 -8.33 8.76 6.22
N GLY A 260 -8.81 7.60 5.77
CA GLY A 260 -10.14 7.09 6.08
C GLY A 260 -10.40 6.93 7.57
N TRP A 261 -9.48 6.29 8.30
CA TRP A 261 -9.59 6.14 9.75
C TRP A 261 -9.58 7.48 10.47
N LEU A 262 -8.68 8.39 10.08
CA LEU A 262 -8.66 9.75 10.65
C LEU A 262 -9.98 10.49 10.40
N ALA A 263 -10.52 10.42 9.18
CA ALA A 263 -11.78 11.07 8.83
C ALA A 263 -12.97 10.48 9.59
N GLN A 264 -13.05 9.15 9.68
CA GLN A 264 -14.19 8.44 10.27
C GLN A 264 -14.19 8.50 11.80
N PHE A 265 -13.04 8.36 12.45
CA PHE A 265 -12.96 8.19 13.90
C PHE A 265 -12.26 9.35 14.63
N GLY A 266 -11.67 10.30 13.90
CA GLY A 266 -11.01 11.47 14.46
C GLY A 266 -9.73 11.13 15.22
N ILE A 267 -9.12 12.18 15.80
CA ILE A 267 -7.85 12.05 16.52
C ILE A 267 -8.02 11.37 17.88
N ILE A 268 -9.21 11.45 18.49
CA ILE A 268 -9.43 10.86 19.82
C ILE A 268 -9.28 9.35 19.72
N PHE A 269 -10.04 8.72 18.82
CA PHE A 269 -9.99 7.28 18.63
C PHE A 269 -8.62 6.82 18.12
N PHE A 270 -8.12 7.47 17.05
CA PHE A 270 -6.82 7.15 16.49
C PHE A 270 -5.69 7.32 17.53
N GLY A 271 -5.74 8.39 18.32
CA GLY A 271 -4.82 8.69 19.40
C GLY A 271 -4.86 7.68 20.53
N THR A 272 -6.04 7.23 20.97
CA THR A 272 -6.16 6.16 21.97
C THR A 272 -5.62 4.84 21.47
N VAL A 273 -5.86 4.47 20.21
CA VAL A 273 -5.30 3.24 19.63
C VAL A 273 -3.77 3.35 19.56
N THR A 274 -3.25 4.49 19.13
CA THR A 274 -1.80 4.72 19.04
C THR A 274 -1.14 4.72 20.41
N TYR A 275 -1.77 5.37 21.41
CA TYR A 275 -1.31 5.39 22.79
C TYR A 275 -1.35 4.00 23.44
N GLY A 276 -2.41 3.23 23.19
CA GLY A 276 -2.55 1.86 23.67
C GLY A 276 -1.55 0.89 23.06
N ILE A 277 -1.06 1.14 21.83
CA ILE A 277 0.00 0.34 21.19
C ILE A 277 1.39 0.71 21.73
N TYR A 278 1.58 1.95 22.21
CA TYR A 278 2.88 2.44 22.68
C TYR A 278 3.15 2.14 24.16
N ARG A 279 2.14 1.71 24.91
CA ARG A 279 2.24 1.25 26.30
C ARG A 279 2.36 -0.26 26.38
#